data_AF-A0A8X8KC97-F1
#
_entry.id   AF-A0A8X8KC97-F1
#
_cell.length_a   1.000
_cell.length_b   1.000
_cell.length_c   1.000
_cell.angle_alpha   90.00
_cell.angle_beta   90.00
_cell.angle_gamma   90.00
#
_symmetry.space_group_name_H-M   'P 1'
#
loop_
_entity.id
_entity.type
_entity.pdbx_description
1 polymer ?
#
loop_
_entity_poly.entity_id
_entity_poly.type
_entity_poly.pdbx_seq_one_letter_code
_entity_poly.pdbx_strand_id
1 'polypeptide(L)'
;TEASLLSRLKSGQMAASSGYLSAVKSLHLPYITLPDQINLSNPAMVKDWYSKVHFTLNVDGKPKTVHTQPLVFYAAVPVDAPDPQLGMAFIHFMTSPQGQTMFKETGYNPPKGDVLK
;
A
#
# COMPACT_ATOMS: atom_id res chain seq x y z
N THR A 1 1.68 -2.44 17.28
CA THR A 1 1.18 -1.81 16.04
C THR A 1 2.37 -1.51 15.11
N GLU A 2 2.15 -1.22 13.84
CA GLU A 2 3.26 -0.86 12.93
C GLU A 2 4.05 0.34 13.46
N ALA A 3 3.36 1.39 13.92
CA ALA A 3 4.00 2.57 14.53
C ALA A 3 4.92 2.24 15.72
N SER A 4 4.55 1.27 16.57
CA SER A 4 5.41 0.86 17.69
C SER A 4 6.69 0.14 17.25
N LEU A 5 6.64 -0.60 16.13
CA LEU A 5 7.82 -1.28 15.58
C LEU A 5 8.83 -0.27 15.04
N LEU A 6 8.36 0.77 14.36
CA LEU A 6 9.22 1.83 13.82
C LEU A 6 9.89 2.65 14.93
N SER A 7 9.19 2.90 16.05
CA SER A 7 9.79 3.52 17.24
C SER A 7 10.93 2.67 17.84
N ARG A 8 10.72 1.36 17.94
CA ARG A 8 11.73 0.41 18.44
C ARG A 8 12.93 0.25 17.50
N LEU A 9 12.70 0.35 16.18
CA LEU A 9 13.77 0.41 15.19
C LEU A 9 14.61 1.67 15.41
N LYS A 10 13.95 2.83 15.56
CA LYS A 10 14.62 4.12 15.78
C LYS A 10 15.41 4.18 17.09
N SER A 11 14.94 3.52 18.15
CA SER A 11 15.63 3.46 19.44
C SER A 11 16.74 2.41 19.51
N GLY A 12 16.99 1.65 18.44
CA GLY A 12 17.99 0.58 18.41
C GLY A 12 17.58 -0.71 19.14
N GLN A 13 16.34 -0.80 19.63
CA GLN A 13 15.80 -2.01 20.25
C GLN A 13 15.50 -3.13 19.23
N MET A 14 15.53 -2.81 17.94
CA MET A 14 15.35 -3.74 16.84
C MET A 14 16.35 -3.43 15.74
N ALA A 15 16.91 -4.47 15.10
CA ALA A 15 17.83 -4.31 13.98
C ALA A 15 17.12 -4.13 12.63
N ALA A 16 15.93 -4.73 12.47
CA ALA A 16 15.15 -4.66 11.24
C ALA A 16 13.66 -4.90 11.51
N SER A 17 12.81 -4.40 10.61
CA SER A 17 11.38 -4.68 10.55
C SER A 17 10.90 -4.58 9.10
N SER A 18 9.77 -5.22 8.77
CA SER A 18 9.05 -4.99 7.52
C SER A 18 8.01 -3.88 7.73
N GLY A 19 7.84 -3.02 6.74
CA GLY A 19 6.87 -1.92 6.79
C GLY A 19 6.63 -1.33 5.41
N TYR A 20 5.60 -0.49 5.30
CA TYR A 20 5.28 0.17 4.04
C TYR A 20 6.30 1.28 3.74
N LEU A 21 6.65 1.44 2.45
CA LEU A 21 7.60 2.47 2.02
C LEU A 21 7.14 3.89 2.41
N SER A 22 5.84 4.16 2.40
CA SER A 22 5.27 5.44 2.84
C SER A 22 5.61 5.74 4.30
N ALA A 23 5.33 4.81 5.22
CA ALA A 23 5.60 4.98 6.65
C ALA A 23 7.09 5.18 6.94
N VAL A 24 7.95 4.39 6.30
CA VAL A 24 9.40 4.47 6.45
C VAL A 24 9.95 5.81 5.95
N LYS A 25 9.47 6.28 4.79
CA LYS A 25 9.85 7.59 4.23
C LYS A 25 9.39 8.75 5.10
N SER A 26 8.14 8.74 5.59
CA SER A 26 7.63 9.80 6.48
C SER A 26 8.46 9.93 7.76
N LEU A 27 9.02 8.82 8.26
CA LEU A 27 9.86 8.80 9.46
C LEU A 27 11.37 8.98 9.17
N HIS A 28 11.76 9.17 7.90
CA HIS A 28 13.15 9.35 7.48
C HIS A 28 14.07 8.21 7.93
N LEU A 29 13.56 6.97 7.91
CA LEU A 29 14.32 5.79 8.33
C LEU A 29 15.06 5.17 7.13
N PRO A 30 16.26 4.59 7.34
CA PRO A 30 16.96 3.85 6.29
C PRO A 30 16.20 2.57 5.92
N TYR A 31 16.28 2.17 4.65
CA TYR A 31 15.59 0.98 4.15
C TYR A 31 16.29 0.32 2.98
N ILE A 32 15.92 -0.94 2.76
CA ILE A 32 16.19 -1.67 1.52
C ILE A 32 14.86 -1.94 0.81
N THR A 33 14.86 -1.86 -0.51
CA THR A 33 13.69 -2.25 -1.30
C THR A 33 13.71 -3.73 -1.59
N LEU A 34 12.55 -4.37 -1.46
CA LEU A 34 12.36 -5.73 -1.93
C LEU A 34 11.95 -5.73 -3.42
N PRO A 35 12.32 -6.78 -4.19
CA PRO A 35 11.99 -6.85 -5.60
C PRO A 35 10.48 -7.05 -5.82
N ASP A 36 9.98 -6.67 -7.00
CA ASP A 36 8.55 -6.70 -7.34
C ASP A 36 7.91 -8.07 -7.09
N GLN A 37 8.66 -9.15 -7.29
CA GLN A 37 8.26 -10.53 -7.09
C GLN A 37 7.75 -10.84 -5.68
N ILE A 38 8.19 -10.11 -4.66
CA ILE A 38 7.85 -10.41 -3.26
C ILE A 38 7.31 -9.21 -2.47
N ASN A 39 7.40 -7.99 -3.01
CA ASN A 39 7.06 -6.76 -2.30
C ASN A 39 5.57 -6.37 -2.35
N LEU A 40 4.74 -7.17 -3.04
CA LEU A 40 3.30 -6.94 -3.24
C LEU A 40 2.94 -5.64 -4.00
N SER A 41 3.88 -4.90 -4.58
CA SER A 41 3.61 -3.59 -5.21
C SER A 41 3.14 -3.67 -6.67
N ASN A 42 3.27 -4.81 -7.33
CA ASN A 42 3.06 -4.95 -8.78
C ASN A 42 2.04 -6.04 -9.10
N PRO A 43 0.80 -5.69 -9.52
CA PRO A 43 -0.23 -6.67 -9.87
C PRO A 43 0.17 -7.68 -10.96
N ALA A 44 1.11 -7.35 -11.84
CA ALA A 44 1.61 -8.28 -12.84
C ALA A 44 2.27 -9.53 -12.22
N MET A 45 2.70 -9.45 -10.95
CA MET A 45 3.33 -10.55 -10.22
C MET A 45 2.34 -11.52 -9.56
N VAL A 46 1.02 -11.27 -9.65
CA VAL A 46 0.01 -12.12 -8.98
C VAL A 46 0.10 -13.58 -9.42
N LYS A 47 0.12 -13.80 -10.74
CA LYS A 47 0.12 -15.15 -11.32
C LYS A 47 1.39 -15.91 -10.98
N ASP A 48 2.54 -15.26 -11.12
CA ASP A 48 3.83 -15.95 -11.07
C ASP A 48 4.43 -15.99 -9.66
N TRP A 49 3.98 -15.14 -8.74
CA TRP A 49 4.57 -15.02 -7.41
C TRP A 49 3.55 -14.92 -6.29
N TYR A 50 2.69 -13.90 -6.26
CA TYR A 50 1.94 -13.59 -5.04
C TYR A 50 0.95 -14.72 -4.69
N SER A 51 0.24 -15.25 -5.68
CA SER A 51 -0.77 -16.30 -5.49
C SER A 51 -0.23 -17.64 -4.94
N LYS A 52 1.10 -17.84 -4.93
CA LYS A 52 1.74 -19.06 -4.43
C LYS A 52 1.71 -19.18 -2.91
N VAL A 53 1.45 -18.09 -2.18
CA VAL A 53 1.46 -18.06 -0.71
C VAL A 53 0.07 -17.68 -0.19
N HIS A 54 -0.34 -18.36 0.88
CA HIS A 54 -1.54 -18.07 1.66
C HIS A 54 -1.23 -18.34 3.14
N PHE A 55 -2.05 -17.76 4.01
CA PHE A 55 -1.94 -17.96 5.46
C PHE A 55 -3.27 -18.45 6.00
N THR A 56 -3.22 -19.31 7.02
CA THR A 56 -4.40 -19.63 7.82
C THR A 56 -4.34 -18.82 9.11
N LEU A 57 -5.28 -17.90 9.27
CA LEU A 57 -5.40 -17.05 10.45
C LEU A 57 -6.62 -17.46 11.26
N ASN A 58 -6.55 -17.38 12.59
CA ASN A 58 -7.74 -17.47 13.43
C ASN A 58 -8.41 -16.09 13.51
N VAL A 59 -9.65 -16.01 13.02
CA VAL A 59 -10.49 -14.81 13.08
C VAL A 59 -11.75 -15.20 13.84
N ASP A 60 -11.99 -14.56 14.99
CA ASP A 60 -13.13 -14.83 15.87
C ASP A 60 -13.29 -16.32 16.23
N GLY A 61 -12.15 -16.97 16.54
CA GLY A 61 -12.09 -18.39 16.92
C GLY A 61 -12.25 -19.38 15.78
N LYS A 62 -12.33 -18.91 14.52
CA LYS A 62 -12.46 -19.77 13.33
C LYS A 62 -11.24 -19.64 12.41
N PRO A 63 -10.75 -20.74 11.83
CA PRO A 63 -9.68 -20.66 10.83
C PRO A 63 -10.22 -20.03 9.55
N LYS A 64 -9.48 -19.05 9.04
CA LYS A 64 -9.73 -18.38 7.76
C LYS A 64 -8.45 -18.37 6.94
N THR A 65 -8.53 -18.92 5.73
CA THR A 65 -7.44 -18.79 4.76
C THR A 65 -7.48 -17.39 4.15
N VAL A 66 -6.35 -16.69 4.18
CA VAL A 66 -6.16 -15.40 3.53
C VAL A 66 -5.11 -15.55 2.43
N HIS A 67 -5.40 -14.95 1.28
CA HIS A 67 -4.51 -14.94 0.13
C HIS A 67 -3.80 -13.59 0.08
N THR A 68 -2.57 -13.60 -0.42
CA THR A 68 -1.87 -12.34 -0.71
C THR A 68 -2.60 -11.60 -1.84
N GLN A 69 -2.54 -10.28 -1.79
CA GLN A 69 -3.04 -9.41 -2.84
C GLN A 69 -2.03 -8.28 -3.10
N PRO A 70 -1.94 -7.77 -4.33
CA PRO A 70 -1.18 -6.57 -4.59
C PRO A 70 -1.70 -5.40 -3.75
N LEU A 71 -0.77 -4.61 -3.22
CA LEU A 71 -1.07 -3.39 -2.49
C LEU A 71 -1.17 -2.22 -3.48
N VAL A 72 -2.35 -2.04 -4.05
CA VAL A 72 -2.67 -0.89 -4.92
C VAL A 72 -3.76 -0.06 -4.26
N PHE A 73 -3.54 1.24 -4.18
CA PHE A 73 -4.55 2.20 -3.71
C PHE A 73 -5.42 2.64 -4.87
N TYR A 74 -6.73 2.58 -4.68
CA TYR A 74 -7.72 3.05 -5.63
C TYR A 74 -8.53 4.19 -4.99
N ALA A 75 -8.96 5.14 -5.83
CA ALA A 75 -9.90 6.18 -5.46
C ALA A 75 -11.10 6.09 -6.41
N ALA A 76 -12.31 6.24 -5.86
CA ALA A 76 -13.54 6.21 -6.62
C ALA A 76 -14.53 7.21 -6.03
N VAL A 77 -15.43 7.72 -6.87
CA VAL A 77 -16.59 8.51 -6.43
C VAL A 77 -17.74 7.54 -6.14
N PRO A 78 -18.29 7.51 -4.91
CA PRO A 78 -19.47 6.70 -4.61
C PRO A 78 -20.64 7.03 -5.52
N VAL A 79 -21.44 6.03 -5.88
CA VAL A 79 -22.59 6.19 -6.79
C VAL A 79 -23.66 7.15 -6.26
N ASP A 80 -23.73 7.30 -4.95
CA ASP A 80 -24.66 8.15 -4.20
C ASP A 80 -23.97 9.38 -3.61
N ALA A 81 -22.79 9.76 -4.12
CA ALA A 81 -22.09 10.94 -3.66
C ALA A 81 -22.98 12.19 -3.80
N PRO A 82 -23.07 13.05 -2.76
CA PRO A 82 -23.91 14.25 -2.79
C PRO A 82 -23.46 15.27 -3.86
N ASP A 83 -22.18 15.22 -4.22
CA ASP A 83 -21.61 15.99 -5.35
C ASP A 83 -20.61 15.11 -6.14
N PRO A 84 -21.09 14.37 -7.15
CA PRO A 84 -20.24 13.51 -7.96
C PRO A 84 -19.23 14.30 -8.80
N GLN A 85 -19.56 15.53 -9.19
CA GLN A 85 -18.69 16.36 -10.01
C GLN A 85 -17.47 16.81 -9.21
N LEU A 86 -17.68 17.26 -7.97
CA LEU A 86 -16.58 17.60 -7.06
C LEU A 86 -15.73 16.39 -6.71
N GLY A 87 -16.35 15.22 -6.49
CA GLY A 87 -15.63 13.97 -6.29
C GLY A 87 -14.69 13.65 -7.46
N MET A 88 -15.18 13.79 -8.70
CA MET A 88 -14.34 13.58 -9.89
C MET A 88 -13.25 14.64 -10.05
N ALA A 89 -13.54 15.91 -9.74
CA ALA A 89 -12.53 16.97 -9.72
C ALA A 89 -11.40 16.66 -8.73
N PHE A 90 -11.72 16.09 -7.56
CA PHE A 90 -10.71 15.65 -6.60
C PHE A 90 -9.87 14.48 -7.11
N ILE A 91 -10.47 13.48 -7.77
CA ILE A 91 -9.73 12.38 -8.41
C ILE A 91 -8.80 12.91 -9.51
N HIS A 92 -9.27 13.85 -10.34
CA HIS A 92 -8.43 14.49 -11.36
C HIS A 92 -7.26 15.24 -10.73
N PHE A 93 -7.48 15.98 -9.65
CA PHE A 93 -6.39 16.63 -8.92
C PHE A 93 -5.39 15.61 -8.36
N MET A 94 -5.87 14.56 -7.70
CA MET A 94 -5.07 13.48 -7.11
C MET A 94 -4.17 12.79 -8.15
N THR A 95 -4.68 12.61 -9.37
CA THR A 95 -3.97 11.94 -10.48
C THR A 95 -3.16 12.90 -11.36
N SER A 96 -3.31 14.22 -11.16
CA SER A 96 -2.53 15.24 -11.87
C SER A 96 -1.03 15.19 -11.52
N PRO A 97 -0.15 15.81 -12.33
CA PRO A 97 1.28 15.91 -12.01
C PRO A 97 1.56 16.52 -10.63
N GLN A 98 0.74 17.48 -10.20
CA GLN A 98 0.85 18.09 -8.87
C GLN A 98 0.51 17.07 -7.77
N GLY A 99 -0.63 16.38 -7.88
CA GLY A 99 -1.04 15.37 -6.91
C GLY A 99 -0.03 14.22 -6.81
N GLN A 100 0.48 13.73 -7.95
CA GLN A 100 1.49 12.68 -7.97
C GLN A 100 2.83 13.11 -7.36
N THR A 101 3.22 14.39 -7.49
CA THR A 101 4.39 14.94 -6.78
C THR A 101 4.20 14.86 -5.27
N MET A 102 3.04 15.27 -4.75
CA MET A 102 2.73 15.21 -3.32
C MET A 102 2.75 13.76 -2.77
N PHE A 103 2.24 12.80 -3.54
CA PHE A 103 2.33 11.39 -3.18
C PHE A 103 3.77 10.89 -3.11
N LYS A 104 4.60 11.26 -4.10
CA LYS A 104 6.00 10.82 -4.16
C LYS A 104 6.82 11.30 -2.96
N GLU A 105 6.59 12.53 -2.51
CA GLU A 105 7.21 13.12 -1.32
C GLU A 105 6.86 12.35 -0.04
N THR A 106 5.64 11.83 0.04
CA THR A 106 5.14 11.04 1.18
C THR A 106 5.34 9.52 1.01
N GLY A 107 6.05 9.10 -0.04
CA GLY A 107 6.45 7.71 -0.26
C GLY A 107 5.42 6.82 -0.95
N TYR A 108 4.42 7.43 -1.57
CA TYR A 108 3.50 6.76 -2.50
C TYR A 108 4.02 6.90 -3.93
N ASN A 109 4.04 5.79 -4.66
CA ASN A 109 4.42 5.78 -6.07
C ASN A 109 3.16 5.74 -6.95
N PRO A 110 3.27 6.10 -8.24
CA PRO A 110 2.19 5.88 -9.19
C PRO A 110 1.72 4.43 -9.17
N PRO A 111 0.40 4.18 -9.34
CA PRO A 111 -0.14 2.83 -9.32
C PRO A 111 0.42 2.02 -10.50
N LYS A 112 0.81 0.76 -10.23
CA LYS A 112 1.18 -0.23 -11.27
C LYS A 112 0.00 -1.09 -11.74
N GLY A 113 -1.17 -0.92 -11.12
CA GLY A 113 -2.39 -1.65 -11.46
C GLY A 113 -3.21 -0.92 -12.50
N ASP A 114 -4.06 -1.68 -13.18
CA ASP A 114 -5.04 -1.14 -14.12
C ASP A 114 -6.08 -0.30 -13.38
N VAL A 115 -6.69 0.65 -14.09
CA VAL A 115 -7.89 1.34 -13.62
C VAL A 115 -9.00 0.30 -13.42
N LEU A 116 -9.55 0.23 -12.21
CA LEU A 116 -10.72 -0.61 -11.93
C LEU A 116 -11.91 -0.08 -12.74
N LYS A 117 -12.58 -0.98 -13.46
CA LYS A 117 -13.80 -0.69 -14.21
C LYS A 117 -15.04 -0.93 -13.35
#